data_AF-A0A800J9A0-F1
#
_entry.id   AF-A0A800J9A0-F1
#
_cell.length_a   1.000
_cell.length_b   1.000
_cell.length_c   1.000
_cell.angle_alpha   90.00
_cell.angle_beta   90.00
_cell.angle_gamma   90.00
#
_symmetry.space_group_name_H-M   'P 1'
#
loop_
_entity.id
_entity.type
_entity.pdbx_description
1 polymer ?
#
loop_
_entity_poly.entity_id
_entity_poly.type
_entity_poly.pdbx_seq_one_letter_code
_entity_poly.pdbx_strand_id
1 'polypeptide(L)' 'MCGIAGIIRRGSPGNIGEEMTSMLQSLKHRGPDSTGFAVYGVPEENQFVMRFKVA' A
#
# COMPACT_ATOMS: atom_id res chain seq x y z
N MET A 1 -3.77 -16.11 11.90
CA MET A 1 -2.78 -16.03 10.79
C MET A 1 -2.86 -14.59 10.26
N CYS A 2 -1.95 -14.11 9.41
CA CYS A 2 -2.07 -12.77 8.80
C CYS A 2 -1.96 -12.88 7.28
N GLY A 3 -2.53 -11.91 6.56
CA GLY A 3 -2.43 -11.77 5.10
C GLY A 3 -1.71 -10.48 4.72
N ILE A 4 -0.97 -10.50 3.60
CA ILE A 4 -0.25 -9.34 3.08
C ILE A 4 -0.61 -9.17 1.60
N ALA A 5 -0.85 -7.93 1.19
CA ALA A 5 -1.10 -7.53 -0.18
C ALA A 5 -0.24 -6.29 -0.52
N GLY A 6 0.10 -6.12 -1.79
CA GLY A 6 0.83 -4.95 -2.27
C GLY A 6 0.65 -4.77 -3.78
N ILE A 7 0.64 -3.52 -4.22
CA ILE A 7 0.44 -3.16 -5.63
C ILE A 7 1.44 -2.07 -6.06
N ILE A 8 1.87 -2.13 -7.31
CA ILE A 8 2.69 -1.11 -7.95
C ILE A 8 2.01 -0.69 -9.26
N ARG A 9 1.51 0.54 -9.32
CA ARG A 9 1.01 1.15 -10.57
C ARG A 9 2.11 1.95 -11.24
N ARG A 10 2.19 1.85 -12.56
CA ARG A 10 3.08 2.66 -13.42
C ARG A 10 2.23 3.65 -14.23
N GLY A 11 2.72 4.87 -14.42
CA GLY A 11 2.01 5.92 -15.15
C GLY A 11 1.07 6.74 -14.27
N SER A 12 -0.16 6.26 -14.05
CA SER A 12 -1.16 6.97 -13.23
C SER A 12 -1.35 6.29 -11.86
N PRO A 13 -1.45 7.07 -10.76
CA PRO A 13 -1.79 6.54 -9.44
C PRO A 13 -3.16 5.84 -9.40
N GLY A 14 -4.16 6.32 -10.16
CA GLY A 14 -5.53 5.79 -10.06
C GLY A 14 -6.09 5.84 -8.62
N ASN A 15 -6.96 4.89 -8.27
CA ASN A 15 -7.51 4.74 -6.91
C ASN A 15 -6.81 3.60 -6.14
N ILE A 16 -5.54 3.80 -5.77
CA ILE A 16 -4.75 2.80 -5.04
C ILE A 16 -5.41 2.38 -3.71
N GLY A 17 -6.11 3.31 -3.03
CA GLY A 17 -6.77 3.02 -1.75
C GLY A 17 -7.86 1.96 -1.89
N GLU A 18 -8.70 2.08 -2.92
CA GLU A 18 -9.77 1.12 -3.20
C GLU A 18 -9.23 -0.26 -3.61
N GLU A 19 -8.21 -0.28 -4.49
CA GLU A 19 -7.57 -1.53 -4.92
C GLU A 19 -6.91 -2.27 -3.74
N MET A 20 -6.13 -1.55 -2.92
CA MET A 20 -5.52 -2.11 -1.71
C MET A 20 -6.57 -2.62 -0.72
N THR A 21 -7.67 -1.88 -0.54
CA THR A 21 -8.78 -2.29 0.34
C THR A 21 -9.43 -3.57 -0.16
N SER A 22 -9.71 -3.68 -1.46
CA SER A 22 -10.29 -4.89 -2.08
C SER A 22 -9.39 -6.12 -1.92
N MET A 23 -8.08 -5.96 -2.14
CA MET A 23 -7.10 -7.03 -1.92
C MET A 23 -7.08 -7.49 -0.46
N LEU A 24 -7.09 -6.55 0.50
CA LEU A 24 -7.08 -6.87 1.94
C LEU A 24 -8.39 -7.52 2.39
N GLN A 25 -9.55 -7.10 1.87
CA GLN A 25 -10.84 -7.75 2.13
C GLN A 25 -10.85 -9.22 1.69
N SER A 26 -10.25 -9.51 0.53
CA SER A 26 -10.11 -10.88 0.04
C SER A 26 -9.28 -11.77 0.98
N LEU A 27 -8.40 -11.17 1.78
CA LEU A 27 -7.55 -11.84 2.77
C LEU A 27 -8.15 -11.86 4.19
N LYS A 28 -9.35 -11.33 4.42
CA LYS A 28 -10.00 -11.27 5.75
C LYS A 28 -10.06 -12.62 6.46
N HIS A 29 -10.26 -13.71 5.70
CA HIS A 29 -10.28 -15.08 6.22
C HIS A 29 -8.96 -15.50 6.90
N ARG A 30 -7.86 -14.81 6.64
CA ARG A 30 -6.56 -15.09 7.27
C ARG A 30 -6.41 -14.41 8.63
N GLY A 31 -7.02 -13.24 8.83
CA GLY A 31 -6.94 -12.44 10.06
C GLY A 31 -7.85 -11.20 9.99
N PRO A 32 -8.94 -11.12 10.78
CA PRO A 32 -9.97 -10.08 10.64
C PRO A 32 -9.83 -8.89 11.61
N ASP A 33 -8.92 -8.95 12.58
CA ASP A 33 -8.91 -8.04 13.75
C ASP A 33 -8.53 -6.60 13.38
N SER A 34 -7.56 -6.42 12.49
CA SER A 34 -7.13 -5.09 12.01
C SER A 34 -6.46 -5.18 10.64
N THR A 35 -6.37 -4.05 9.95
CA THR A 35 -5.68 -3.91 8.67
C THR A 35 -5.03 -2.55 8.56
N GLY A 36 -4.00 -2.43 7.72
CA GLY A 36 -3.30 -1.19 7.46
C GLY A 36 -2.45 -1.27 6.20
N PHE A 37 -2.25 -0.13 5.54
CA PHE A 37 -1.36 -0.02 4.40
C PHE A 37 -0.69 1.36 4.38
N ALA A 38 0.52 1.39 3.82
CA ALA A 38 1.25 2.62 3.55
C ALA A 38 1.20 2.90 2.05
N VAL A 39 0.93 4.15 1.68
CA VAL A 39 0.84 4.60 0.28
C VAL A 39 1.88 5.67 0.06
N TYR A 40 2.56 5.63 -1.09
CA TYR A 40 3.36 6.77 -1.53
C TYR A 40 2.43 7.87 -2.06
N GLY A 41 2.71 9.10 -1.65
CA GLY A 41 2.03 10.27 -2.20
C GLY A 41 2.31 10.44 -3.70
N VAL A 42 1.53 11.30 -4.33
CA VAL A 42 1.81 11.75 -5.70
C VAL A 42 3.17 12.46 -5.69
N PRO A 43 4.08 12.16 -6.63
CA PRO A 43 5.35 12.88 -6.71
C PRO A 43 5.11 14.37 -6.94
N GLU A 44 5.73 15.22 -6.11
CA GLU A 44 5.71 16.67 -6.27
C GLU A 44 7.10 17.19 -6.70
N GLU A 45 7.12 18.31 -7.42
CA GLU A 45 8.38 18.96 -7.78
C GLU A 45 9.14 19.40 -6.52
N ASN A 46 10.46 19.25 -6.53
CA ASN A 46 11.35 19.54 -5.40
C ASN A 46 11.06 18.75 -4.11
N GLN A 47 10.25 17.69 -4.16
CA GLN A 47 10.04 16.76 -3.05
C GLN A 47 10.86 15.48 -3.25
N PHE A 48 11.68 15.12 -2.26
CA PHE A 48 12.50 13.91 -2.31
C PHE A 48 12.14 12.95 -1.17
N VAL A 49 11.89 11.67 -1.52
CA VAL A 49 11.66 10.60 -0.55
C VAL A 49 12.92 9.77 -0.42
N MET A 50 13.60 9.84 0.73
CA MET A 50 14.77 9.01 1.02
C MET A 50 14.36 7.79 1.85
N ARG A 51 14.63 6.59 1.32
CA ARG A 51 14.56 5.34 2.08
C ARG A 51 15.98 4.90 2.45
N PHE A 52 16.33 5.02 3.73
CA PHE A 52 17.57 4.47 4.26
C PHE A 52 17.26 3.21 5.08
N LYS A 53 18.12 2.20 4.96
CA LYS A 53 18.07 0.99 5.77
C LYS A 53 19.29 1.01 6.68
N VAL A 54 19.07 1.09 7.98
CA VAL A 54 20.10 0.85 8.99
C VAL A 54 20.05 -0.63 9.37
N ALA A 55 21.24 -1.23 9.47
CA ALA A 55 21.42 -2.65 9.76
C ALA A 55 20.91 -3.00 11.17
#